data_AF-A0A8S3JCK7-F1
#
_entry.id   AF-A0A8S3JCK7-F1
#
_cell.length_a   1.000
_cell.length_b   1.000
_cell.length_c   1.000
_cell.angle_alpha   90.00
_cell.angle_beta   90.00
_cell.angle_gamma   90.00
#
_symmetry.space_group_name_H-M   'P 1'
#
loop_
_entity.id
_entity.type
_entity.pdbx_description
1 polymer ?
#
loop_
_entity_poly.entity_id
_entity_poly.type
_entity_poly.pdbx_seq_one_letter_code
_entity_poly.pdbx_strand_id
1 'polypeptide(L)'
;KSHLITRDELIIDWRLLYQWAKLIRFHHDQDYSLVVMSHGVEQSFLNCIPYCRFYFSITATQEILDEFRPWLCPFDSAFNDAMYFFDLLLPVNLPPNLLNQGFKCGFAFLDIFESNISIDV
;
A
#
# COMPACT_ATOMS: atom_id res chain seq x y z
N LYS A 1 11.17 10.63 -19.81
CA LYS A 1 11.85 11.86 -19.33
C LYS A 1 11.55 12.01 -17.85
N SER A 2 12.37 11.43 -16.96
CA SER A 2 12.16 11.48 -15.50
C SER A 2 13.50 11.28 -14.80
N HIS A 3 14.43 12.20 -15.05
CA HIS A 3 15.76 12.22 -14.43
C HIS A 3 16.06 13.60 -13.84
N LEU A 4 15.08 14.21 -13.16
CA LEU A 4 15.26 15.52 -12.52
C LEU A 4 15.20 15.46 -10.99
N ILE A 5 14.72 14.35 -10.42
CA ILE A 5 14.66 14.16 -8.97
C ILE A 5 15.22 12.77 -8.69
N THR A 6 16.31 12.74 -7.93
CA THR A 6 16.97 11.51 -7.49
C THR A 6 16.27 11.00 -6.23
N ARG A 7 16.30 9.69 -5.96
CA ARG A 7 15.67 9.10 -4.75
C ARG A 7 16.17 9.75 -3.46
N ASP A 8 17.41 10.24 -3.45
CA ASP A 8 18.03 10.87 -2.29
C ASP A 8 17.56 12.32 -2.06
N GLU A 9 16.92 12.94 -3.05
CA GLU A 9 16.45 14.33 -2.98
C GLU A 9 14.99 14.45 -2.56
N LEU A 10 14.23 13.34 -2.60
CA LEU A 10 12.81 13.32 -2.26
C LEU A 10 12.45 12.02 -1.55
N ILE A 11 12.05 12.14 -0.28
CA ILE A 11 11.48 11.05 0.51
C ILE A 11 9.99 11.36 0.72
N ILE A 12 9.13 10.48 0.25
CA ILE A 12 7.67 10.60 0.41
C ILE A 12 7.22 9.68 1.55
N ASP A 13 6.45 10.24 2.49
CA ASP A 13 5.79 9.47 3.54
C ASP A 13 4.58 8.72 2.97
N TRP A 14 4.65 7.40 2.99
CA TRP A 14 3.59 6.50 2.52
C TRP A 14 2.31 6.62 3.38
N ARG A 15 2.42 7.00 4.66
CA ARG A 15 1.26 7.12 5.56
C ARG A 15 0.30 8.21 5.10
N LEU A 16 0.84 9.31 4.57
CA LEU A 16 0.01 10.38 4.01
C LEU A 16 -0.79 9.86 2.82
N LEU A 17 -0.13 9.15 1.90
CA LEU A 17 -0.80 8.57 0.74
C LEU A 17 -1.84 7.51 1.15
N TYR A 18 -1.52 6.70 2.16
CA TYR A 18 -2.44 5.73 2.74
C TYR A 18 -3.68 6.41 3.34
N GLN A 19 -3.53 7.49 4.11
CA GLN A 19 -4.66 8.21 4.69
C GLN A 19 -5.62 8.72 3.61
N TRP A 20 -5.09 9.29 2.53
CA TRP A 20 -5.91 9.75 1.41
C TRP A 20 -6.56 8.59 0.65
N ALA A 21 -5.82 7.52 0.35
CA ALA A 21 -6.37 6.33 -0.29
C ALA A 21 -7.47 5.69 0.57
N LYS A 22 -7.28 5.67 1.89
CA LYS A 22 -8.24 5.19 2.88
C LYS A 22 -9.51 6.03 2.86
N LEU A 23 -9.38 7.36 2.87
CA LEU A 23 -10.51 8.27 2.77
C LEU A 23 -11.29 8.02 1.48
N ILE A 24 -10.63 7.95 0.33
CA ILE A 24 -11.29 7.68 -0.96
C ILE A 24 -12.02 6.33 -0.93
N ARG A 25 -11.35 5.28 -0.45
CA ARG A 25 -11.90 3.91 -0.41
C ARG A 25 -13.14 3.80 0.49
N PHE A 26 -13.10 4.36 1.69
CA PHE A 26 -14.20 4.27 2.66
C PHE A 26 -15.27 5.34 2.47
N HIS A 27 -14.97 6.49 1.84
CA HIS A 27 -15.99 7.47 1.49
C HIS A 27 -16.96 6.95 0.44
N HIS A 28 -16.49 6.14 -0.52
CA HIS A 28 -17.35 5.51 -1.52
C HIS A 28 -18.34 4.50 -0.91
N ASP A 29 -18.07 4.03 0.31
CA ASP A 29 -18.92 3.06 1.03
C ASP A 29 -19.94 3.74 1.96
N GLN A 30 -19.96 5.08 2.01
CA GLN A 30 -20.87 5.84 2.86
C GLN A 30 -21.92 6.60 2.04
N ASP A 31 -23.18 6.15 2.12
CA ASP A 31 -24.36 6.82 1.54
C ASP A 31 -24.56 8.28 2.03
N TYR A 32 -23.81 8.73 3.05
CA TYR A 32 -23.97 10.02 3.72
C TYR A 32 -22.72 10.92 3.69
N SER A 33 -21.78 10.68 2.76
CA SER A 33 -20.59 11.54 2.65
C SER A 33 -20.97 13.00 2.34
N LEU A 34 -20.56 13.93 3.21
CA LEU A 34 -20.71 15.38 3.01
C LEU A 34 -19.67 15.97 2.06
N VAL A 35 -18.67 15.17 1.67
CA VAL A 35 -17.61 15.55 0.74
C VAL A 35 -17.83 14.78 -0.55
N VAL A 36 -18.22 15.51 -1.61
CA VAL A 36 -18.31 14.97 -2.96
C VAL A 36 -16.99 15.25 -3.66
N MET A 37 -16.13 14.24 -3.73
CA MET A 37 -14.94 14.29 -4.56
C MET A 37 -15.32 13.91 -5.99
N SER A 38 -14.78 14.60 -6.99
CA SER A 38 -15.04 14.19 -8.37
C SER A 38 -14.25 12.92 -8.67
N HIS A 39 -14.90 11.96 -9.32
CA HIS A 39 -14.31 10.67 -9.64
C HIS A 39 -12.96 10.79 -10.39
N GLY A 40 -12.81 11.83 -11.21
CA GLY A 40 -11.54 12.11 -11.90
C GLY A 40 -10.38 12.45 -10.97
N VAL A 41 -10.62 13.14 -9.86
CA VAL A 41 -9.55 13.49 -8.89
C VAL A 41 -9.17 12.28 -8.06
N GLU A 42 -10.15 11.46 -7.65
CA GLU A 42 -9.91 10.19 -6.95
C GLU A 42 -9.02 9.27 -7.79
N GLN A 43 -9.41 9.01 -9.04
CA GLN A 43 -8.64 8.15 -9.93
C GLN A 43 -7.26 8.72 -10.22
N SER A 44 -7.15 10.04 -10.45
CA SER A 44 -5.85 10.68 -10.69
C SER A 44 -4.91 10.48 -9.50
N PHE A 45 -5.42 10.66 -8.28
CA PHE A 45 -4.63 10.45 -7.07
C PHE A 45 -4.17 9.00 -6.93
N LEU A 46 -5.09 8.03 -7.05
CA LEU A 46 -4.78 6.62 -6.96
C LEU A 46 -3.76 6.17 -8.02
N ASN A 47 -3.89 6.69 -9.25
CA ASN A 47 -2.95 6.44 -10.33
C ASN A 47 -1.58 7.09 -10.11
N CYS A 48 -1.48 8.14 -9.28
CA CYS A 48 -0.22 8.78 -8.93
C CYS A 48 0.61 7.97 -7.91
N ILE A 49 -0.04 7.25 -6.99
CA ILE A 49 0.65 6.53 -5.90
C ILE A 49 1.72 5.54 -6.42
N PRO A 50 1.48 4.72 -7.47
CA PRO A 50 2.52 3.88 -8.06
C PRO A 50 3.82 4.61 -8.41
N TYR A 51 3.74 5.85 -8.91
CA TYR A 51 4.91 6.66 -9.23
C TYR A 51 5.63 7.19 -7.98
N CYS A 52 4.89 7.39 -6.88
CA CYS A 52 5.44 7.81 -5.60
C CYS A 52 6.22 6.70 -4.88
N ARG A 53 5.94 5.42 -5.15
CA ARG A 53 6.58 4.27 -4.49
C ARG A 53 8.10 4.27 -4.61
N PHE A 54 8.66 4.83 -5.69
CA PHE A 54 10.10 4.94 -5.90
C PHE A 54 10.81 5.84 -4.87
N TYR A 55 10.05 6.74 -4.25
CA TYR A 55 10.54 7.73 -3.28
C TYR A 55 10.23 7.35 -1.84
N PHE A 56 9.71 6.15 -1.59
CA PHE A 56 9.49 5.69 -0.23
C PHE A 56 10.82 5.38 0.48
N SER A 57 10.81 5.50 1.80
CA SER A 57 11.92 5.04 2.65
C SER A 57 12.19 3.55 2.41
N ILE A 58 13.43 3.11 2.65
CA ILE A 58 13.80 1.70 2.64
C ILE A 58 13.04 0.91 3.72
N THR A 59 12.65 1.58 4.82
CA THR A 59 11.86 0.97 5.91
C THR A 59 10.37 0.89 5.60
N ALA A 60 9.88 1.66 4.62
CA ALA A 60 8.45 1.83 4.38
C ALA A 60 7.74 0.50 4.11
N THR A 61 8.37 -0.41 3.36
CA THR A 61 7.76 -1.71 3.05
C THR A 61 7.50 -2.54 4.30
N GLN A 62 8.43 -2.56 5.26
CA GLN A 62 8.25 -3.29 6.51
C GLN A 62 7.18 -2.62 7.37
N GLU A 63 7.20 -1.29 7.47
CA GLU A 63 6.19 -0.52 8.21
C GLU A 63 4.77 -0.75 7.65
N ILE A 64 4.63 -0.82 6.32
CA ILE A 64 3.36 -1.15 5.65
C ILE A 64 2.91 -2.55 6.04
N LEU A 65 3.78 -3.56 5.95
CA LEU A 65 3.43 -4.94 6.32
C LEU A 65 3.02 -5.06 7.79
N ASP A 66 3.73 -4.39 8.68
CA ASP A 66 3.42 -4.39 10.12
C ASP A 66 2.07 -3.72 10.41
N GLU A 67 1.72 -2.63 9.70
CA GLU A 67 0.44 -1.93 9.82
C GLU A 67 -0.74 -2.81 9.36
N PHE A 68 -0.59 -3.52 8.24
CA PHE A 68 -1.66 -4.34 7.66
C PHE A 68 -1.72 -5.76 8.22
N ARG A 69 -0.73 -6.22 8.98
CA ARG A 69 -0.70 -7.53 9.64
C ARG A 69 -2.03 -7.94 10.32
N PRO A 70 -2.70 -7.09 11.12
CA PRO A 70 -3.98 -7.45 11.73
C PRO A 70 -5.13 -7.65 10.72
N TRP A 71 -5.01 -7.12 9.50
CA TRP A 71 -6.02 -7.22 8.45
C TRP A 71 -5.81 -8.46 7.56
N LEU A 72 -4.74 -9.23 7.80
CA LEU A 72 -4.40 -10.43 7.02
C LEU A 72 -5.09 -11.70 7.52
N CYS A 73 -6.21 -11.57 8.21
CA CYS A 73 -7.08 -12.69 8.52
C CYS A 73 -7.88 -13.07 7.25
N PRO A 74 -7.71 -14.27 6.67
CA PRO A 74 -8.37 -14.66 5.41
C PRO A 74 -9.90 -14.67 5.49
N PHE A 75 -10.46 -14.77 6.69
CA PHE A 75 -11.89 -14.86 6.95
C PHE A 75 -12.54 -13.50 7.25
N ASP A 76 -11.75 -12.44 7.37
CA ASP A 76 -12.24 -11.08 7.63
C ASP A 76 -12.48 -10.33 6.32
N SER A 77 -13.54 -9.53 6.23
CA SER A 77 -13.78 -8.65 5.08
C SER A 77 -12.68 -7.60 4.91
N ALA A 78 -11.97 -7.27 6.00
CA ALA A 78 -10.79 -6.42 5.99
C ALA A 78 -9.64 -6.94 5.10
N PHE A 79 -9.60 -8.26 4.81
CA PHE A 79 -8.59 -8.85 3.95
C PHE A 79 -8.59 -8.27 2.54
N ASN A 80 -9.78 -8.05 1.97
CA ASN A 80 -9.91 -7.51 0.62
C ASN A 80 -9.35 -6.08 0.54
N ASP A 81 -9.62 -5.27 1.55
CA ASP A 81 -9.08 -3.92 1.64
C ASP A 81 -7.57 -3.92 1.85
N ALA A 82 -7.04 -4.83 2.66
CA ALA A 82 -5.60 -4.99 2.82
C ALA A 82 -4.91 -5.34 1.48
N MET A 83 -5.50 -6.24 0.69
CA MET A 83 -4.97 -6.57 -0.65
C MET A 83 -4.98 -5.36 -1.59
N TYR A 84 -6.06 -4.56 -1.56
CA TYR A 84 -6.15 -3.32 -2.34
C TYR A 84 -5.03 -2.33 -1.96
N PHE A 85 -4.81 -2.09 -0.66
CA PHE A 85 -3.75 -1.18 -0.21
C PHE A 85 -2.35 -1.71 -0.49
N PHE A 86 -2.15 -3.03 -0.43
CA PHE A 86 -0.89 -3.65 -0.82
C PHE A 86 -0.59 -3.47 -2.30
N ASP A 87 -1.55 -3.71 -3.18
CA ASP A 87 -1.35 -3.46 -4.61
C ASP A 87 -1.05 -1.98 -4.87
N LEU A 88 -1.63 -1.07 -4.08
CA LEU A 88 -1.46 0.38 -4.20
C LEU A 88 -0.14 0.92 -3.62
N LEU A 89 0.37 0.36 -2.53
CA LEU A 89 1.50 0.90 -1.77
C LEU A 89 2.77 0.07 -1.89
N LEU A 90 2.68 -1.26 -1.99
CA LEU A 90 3.87 -2.11 -2.01
C LEU A 90 4.60 -1.94 -3.34
N PRO A 91 5.92 -1.70 -3.31
CA PRO A 91 6.73 -1.63 -4.51
C PRO A 91 7.00 -3.05 -5.03
N VAL A 92 6.02 -3.68 -5.68
CA VAL A 92 6.15 -5.05 -6.23
C VAL A 92 6.98 -5.08 -7.52
N ASN A 93 7.07 -3.95 -8.23
CA ASN A 93 7.82 -3.79 -9.49
C ASN A 93 9.12 -2.98 -9.28
N LEU A 94 10.00 -3.45 -8.40
CA LEU A 94 11.32 -2.84 -8.21
C LEU A 94 12.30 -3.31 -9.30
N PRO A 95 13.19 -2.43 -9.80
CA PRO A 95 14.26 -2.83 -10.71
C PRO A 95 15.20 -3.86 -10.05
N PRO A 96 15.91 -4.68 -10.86
CA PRO A 96 16.66 -5.84 -10.37
C PRO A 96 17.65 -5.58 -9.23
N ASN A 97 18.14 -4.34 -9.12
CA ASN A 97 19.09 -3.91 -8.10
C ASN A 97 18.46 -3.79 -6.69
N LEU A 98 17.13 -3.70 -6.59
CA LEU A 98 16.37 -3.60 -5.34
C LEU A 98 15.43 -4.81 -5.11
N LEU A 99 15.46 -5.79 -6.02
CA LEU A 99 14.66 -7.02 -5.93
C LEU A 99 14.89 -7.79 -4.63
N ASN A 100 16.11 -7.78 -4.08
CA ASN A 100 16.40 -8.43 -2.80
C ASN A 100 15.55 -7.89 -1.63
N GLN A 101 15.09 -6.63 -1.69
CA GLN A 101 14.16 -6.09 -0.70
C GLN A 101 12.71 -6.46 -1.02
N GLY A 102 12.29 -6.38 -2.28
CA GLY A 102 10.94 -6.76 -2.70
C GLY A 102 10.63 -8.25 -2.44
N PHE A 103 11.57 -9.15 -2.76
CA PHE A 103 11.41 -10.60 -2.54
C PHE A 103 11.32 -10.94 -1.05
N LYS A 104 12.14 -10.34 -0.18
CA LYS A 104 12.04 -10.54 1.27
C LYS A 104 10.67 -10.14 1.81
N CYS A 105 10.06 -9.09 1.26
CA CYS A 105 8.73 -8.64 1.68
C CYS A 105 7.62 -9.60 1.24
N GLY A 106 7.73 -10.20 0.05
CA GLY A 106 6.81 -11.23 -0.41
C GLY A 106 6.84 -12.49 0.46
N PHE A 107 8.03 -12.92 0.90
CA PHE A 107 8.16 -14.03 1.84
C PHE A 107 7.61 -13.69 3.23
N ALA A 108 7.90 -12.50 3.76
CA ALA A 108 7.33 -12.06 5.03
C ALA A 108 5.79 -12.01 5.02
N PHE A 109 5.19 -11.65 3.88
CA PHE A 109 3.74 -11.74 3.69
C PHE A 109 3.23 -13.19 3.77
N LEU A 110 3.89 -14.12 3.08
CA LEU A 110 3.52 -15.55 3.11
C LEU A 110 3.67 -16.13 4.53
N ASP A 111 4.75 -15.80 5.24
CA ASP A 111 4.98 -16.26 6.61
C ASP A 111 3.88 -15.78 7.57
N ILE A 112 3.45 -14.51 7.44
CA ILE A 112 2.35 -13.95 8.24
C ILE A 112 1.02 -14.62 7.88
N PHE A 113 0.78 -14.83 6.59
CA PHE A 113 -0.44 -15.47 6.10
C PHE A 113 -0.57 -16.92 6.61
N GLU A 114 0.51 -17.71 6.54
CA GLU A 114 0.53 -19.07 7.07
C GLU A 114 0.36 -19.11 8.60
N SER A 115 0.94 -18.14 9.31
CA SER A 115 0.80 -18.03 10.77
C SER A 115 -0.64 -17.76 11.19
N ASN A 116 -1.37 -16.90 10.46
CA ASN A 116 -2.78 -16.61 10.75
C ASN A 116 -3.69 -17.80 10.45
N ILE A 117 -3.42 -18.56 9.38
CA ILE A 117 -4.16 -19.79 9.07
C ILE A 117 -3.97 -20.84 10.17
N SER A 118 -2.77 -20.94 10.74
CA SER A 118 -2.44 -21.96 11.75
C SER A 118 -3.03 -21.68 13.14
N ILE A 119 -3.50 -20.46 13.42
CA ILE A 119 -4.13 -20.10 14.70
C ILE A 119 -5.62 -20.48 14.73
N ASP A 120 -6.26 -20.63 13.57
CA ASP A 120 -7.68 -20.91 13.42
C ASP A 120 -8.02 -22.41 13.22
N VAL A 121 -7.05 -23.32 13.37
CA VAL A 121 -7.22 -24.80 13.30
C VAL A 121 -7.00 -25.43 14.66
#